data_AF-A0A3D3AZK0-F1
#
_entry.id   AF-A0A3D3AZK0-F1
#
_cell.length_a   1.000
_cell.length_b   1.000
_cell.length_c   1.000
_cell.angle_alpha   90.00
_cell.angle_beta   90.00
_cell.angle_gamma   90.00
#
_symmetry.space_group_name_H-M   'P 1'
#
loop_
_entity.id
_entity.type
_entity.pdbx_description
1 polymer ?
#
loop_
_entity_poly.entity_id
_entity_poly.type
_entity_poly.pdbx_seq_one_letter_code
_entity_poly.pdbx_strand_id
1 'polypeptide(L)'
;SIPLSLLAAVIVLYSFGTTLNTMTLGGLAIAIGVVVDDAVIDVENVLRRLRENAKLRQPRELARVVLDACLEMRGAVVYATFAVILVALPVLALPGLAGRLFGPLAVAYVLAVLASLLVALTVTPALSMLLLARPGMKA
;
A
#
# COMPACT_ATOMS: atom_id res chain seq x y z
N SER A 1 1.78 -0.89 8.82
CA SER A 1 2.03 -0.72 7.38
C SER A 1 2.59 0.65 7.07
N ILE A 2 1.93 1.76 7.46
CA ILE A 2 2.31 3.14 7.06
C ILE A 2 3.82 3.46 7.16
N PRO A 3 4.51 3.32 8.33
CA PRO A 3 5.93 3.70 8.43
C PRO A 3 6.84 2.79 7.61
N LEU A 4 6.46 1.51 7.49
CA LEU A 4 7.23 0.50 6.79
C LEU A 4 7.10 0.65 5.26
N SER A 5 5.91 0.97 4.76
CA SER A 5 5.67 1.24 3.35
C SER A 5 6.40 2.51 2.91
N LEU A 6 6.42 3.56 3.75
CA LEU A 6 7.21 4.77 3.51
C LEU A 6 8.71 4.49 3.48
N LEU A 7 9.22 3.73 4.44
CA LEU A 7 10.61 3.35 4.48
C LEU A 7 10.99 2.49 3.25
N ALA A 8 10.14 1.53 2.88
CA ALA A 8 10.33 0.71 1.69
C ALA A 8 10.34 1.56 0.42
N ALA A 9 9.43 2.53 0.28
CA ALA A 9 9.41 3.46 -0.84
C ALA A 9 10.71 4.26 -0.95
N VAL A 10 11.22 4.80 0.17
CA VAL A 10 12.50 5.53 0.22
C VAL A 10 13.68 4.63 -0.14
N ILE A 11 13.72 3.40 0.37
CA ILE A 11 14.78 2.42 0.07
C ILE A 11 14.77 2.06 -1.42
N VAL A 12 13.59 1.81 -2.01
CA VAL A 12 13.45 1.47 -3.42
C VAL A 12 13.92 2.63 -4.30
N LEU A 13 13.50 3.86 -3.99
CA LEU A 13 13.95 5.08 -4.67
C LEU A 13 15.47 5.24 -4.66
N TYR A 14 16.09 5.02 -3.50
CA TYR A 14 17.53 5.08 -3.34
C TYR A 14 18.23 3.95 -4.13
N SER A 15 17.68 2.74 -4.11
CA SER A 15 18.24 1.58 -4.83
C SER A 15 18.18 1.72 -6.36
N PHE A 16 17.18 2.43 -6.89
CA PHE A 16 17.04 2.72 -8.32
C PHE A 16 17.95 3.86 -8.80
N GLY A 17 18.87 4.35 -7.96
CA GLY A 17 19.86 5.38 -8.33
C GLY A 17 19.25 6.77 -8.53
N THR A 18 18.01 6.98 -8.09
CA THR A 18 17.36 8.29 -8.18
C THR A 18 17.88 9.17 -7.05
N THR A 19 18.42 10.34 -7.38
CA THR A 19 18.86 11.29 -6.36
C THR A 19 17.65 11.95 -5.70
N LEU A 20 17.72 12.15 -4.38
CA LEU A 20 16.72 12.92 -3.65
C LEU A 20 16.86 14.40 -4.03
N ASN A 21 15.96 14.86 -4.89
CA ASN A 21 15.79 16.26 -5.26
C ASN A 21 14.34 16.71 -5.02
N THR A 22 14.06 17.99 -5.24
CA THR A 22 12.74 18.57 -5.00
C THR A 22 11.63 17.91 -5.83
N MET A 23 11.92 17.45 -7.05
CA MET A 23 10.93 16.77 -7.90
C MET A 23 10.64 15.34 -7.42
N THR A 24 11.67 14.58 -7.05
CA THR A 24 11.49 13.22 -6.51
C THR A 24 10.84 13.23 -5.14
N LEU A 25 11.17 14.22 -4.31
CA LEU A 25 10.48 14.45 -3.02
C LEU A 25 9.02 14.81 -3.25
N GLY A 26 8.70 15.59 -4.28
CA GLY A 26 7.32 15.86 -4.69
C GLY A 26 6.56 14.59 -5.08
N GLY A 27 7.19 13.71 -5.87
CA GLY A 27 6.60 12.42 -6.24
C GLY A 27 6.37 11.51 -5.04
N LEU A 28 7.34 11.46 -4.12
CA LEU A 28 7.21 10.71 -2.87
C LEU A 28 6.10 11.27 -2.00
N ALA A 29 5.98 12.60 -1.87
CA ALA A 29 4.94 13.27 -1.10
C ALA A 29 3.53 12.92 -1.61
N ILE A 30 3.34 12.88 -2.94
CA ILE A 30 2.08 12.43 -3.55
C ILE A 30 1.84 10.94 -3.25
N ALA A 31 2.89 10.11 -3.35
CA ALA A 31 2.78 8.68 -3.06
C ALA A 31 2.35 8.40 -1.61
N ILE A 32 2.74 9.24 -0.64
CA ILE A 32 2.32 9.07 0.76
C ILE A 32 0.80 8.97 0.87
N GLY A 33 0.06 9.81 0.14
CA GLY A 33 -1.40 9.79 0.17
C GLY A 33 -1.98 8.43 -0.22
N VAL A 34 -1.47 7.85 -1.30
CA VAL A 34 -1.91 6.53 -1.79
C VAL A 34 -1.52 5.42 -0.81
N VAL A 35 -0.27 5.45 -0.33
CA VAL A 35 0.24 4.44 0.61
C VAL A 35 -0.51 4.44 1.94
N VAL A 36 -0.89 5.62 2.43
CA VAL A 36 -1.69 5.76 3.66
C VAL A 36 -3.11 5.25 3.43
N ASP A 37 -3.72 5.58 2.29
CA ASP A 37 -5.08 5.14 1.96
C ASP A 37 -5.16 3.60 1.86
N ASP A 38 -4.23 2.97 1.14
CA ASP A 38 -4.13 1.51 1.03
C ASP A 38 -4.02 0.85 2.42
N ALA A 39 -3.15 1.40 3.28
CA ALA A 39 -2.93 0.90 4.62
C ALA A 39 -4.16 1.03 5.54
N VAL A 40 -4.92 2.12 5.40
CA VAL A 40 -6.14 2.37 6.19
C VAL A 40 -7.25 1.44 5.73
N ILE A 41 -7.45 1.33 4.42
CA ILE A 41 -8.50 0.48 3.81
C ILE A 41 -8.29 -1.00 4.18
N ASP A 42 -7.05 -1.49 4.16
CA ASP A 42 -6.73 -2.87 4.57
C ASP A 42 -7.12 -3.14 6.04
N VAL A 43 -6.75 -2.23 6.95
CA VAL A 43 -7.06 -2.36 8.37
C VAL A 43 -8.56 -2.27 8.61
N GLU A 44 -9.23 -1.34 7.95
CA GLU A 44 -10.69 -1.21 8.04
C GLU A 44 -11.41 -2.47 7.55
N ASN A 45 -10.96 -3.08 6.45
CA ASN A 45 -11.54 -4.32 5.95
C ASN A 45 -11.43 -5.46 6.97
N VAL A 46 -10.25 -5.63 7.58
CA VAL A 46 -10.03 -6.65 8.62
C VAL A 46 -10.91 -6.37 9.84
N LEU A 47 -10.96 -5.13 10.33
CA LEU A 47 -11.80 -4.75 11.47
C LEU A 47 -13.30 -4.93 11.19
N ARG A 48 -13.74 -4.60 9.97
CA ARG A 48 -15.13 -4.82 9.53
C ARG A 48 -15.48 -6.30 9.55
N ARG A 49 -14.65 -7.16 8.96
CA ARG A 49 -14.81 -8.63 8.94
C ARG A 49 -14.82 -9.22 10.34
N LEU A 50 -13.97 -8.73 11.25
CA LEU A 50 -13.96 -9.14 12.66
C LEU A 50 -15.25 -8.75 13.40
N ARG A 51 -15.74 -7.51 13.20
CA ARG A 51 -17.00 -7.04 13.78
C ARG A 51 -18.22 -7.80 13.25
N GLU A 52 -18.22 -8.15 11.96
CA GLU A 52 -19.25 -9.02 11.36
C GLU A 52 -19.23 -10.41 11.99
N ASN A 53 -18.04 -11.00 12.17
CA ASN A 53 -17.88 -12.31 12.81
C ASN A 53 -18.34 -12.30 14.28
N ALA A 54 -18.10 -11.22 15.02
CA ALA A 54 -18.55 -11.09 16.42
C ALA A 54 -20.08 -11.02 16.57
N LYS A 55 -20.81 -10.65 15.52
CA LYS A 55 -22.29 -10.61 15.52
C LYS A 55 -22.94 -11.96 15.16
N LEU A 56 -22.14 -12.94 14.74
CA LEU A 56 -22.66 -14.27 14.39
C LEU A 56 -23.05 -15.04 15.65
N ARG A 57 -24.11 -15.86 15.56
CA ARG A 57 -24.52 -16.78 16.65
C ARG A 57 -23.42 -17.79 17.02
N GLN A 58 -22.56 -18.14 16.06
CA GLN A 58 -21.37 -18.96 16.25
C GLN A 58 -20.20 -18.28 15.53
N PRO A 59 -19.36 -17.51 16.24
CA PRO A 59 -18.21 -16.85 15.66
C PRO A 59 -17.23 -17.88 15.09
N ARG A 60 -16.71 -17.60 13.88
CA ARG A 60 -15.61 -18.37 13.30
C ARG A 60 -14.31 -18.05 14.03
N GLU A 61 -13.32 -18.92 13.87
CA GLU A 61 -11.97 -18.71 14.38
C GLU A 61 -11.39 -17.37 13.87
N LEU A 62 -10.93 -16.52 14.78
CA LEU A 62 -10.42 -15.17 14.47
C LEU A 62 -9.29 -15.21 13.44
N ALA A 63 -8.38 -16.18 13.58
CA ALA A 63 -7.26 -16.36 12.65
C ALA A 63 -7.74 -16.57 11.20
N ARG A 64 -8.82 -17.34 11.02
CA ARG A 64 -9.39 -17.64 9.72
C ARG A 64 -10.08 -16.42 9.11
N VAL A 65 -10.80 -15.65 9.93
CA VAL A 65 -11.47 -14.41 9.49
C VAL A 65 -10.45 -13.36 9.07
N VAL A 66 -9.36 -13.20 9.83
CA VAL A 66 -8.27 -12.28 9.47
C VAL A 66 -7.59 -12.73 8.17
N LEU A 67 -7.31 -14.02 8.03
CA LEU A 67 -6.70 -14.56 6.81
C LEU A 67 -7.59 -14.33 5.58
N ASP A 68 -8.88 -14.67 5.68
CA ASP A 68 -9.84 -14.49 4.58
C ASP A 68 -9.97 -13.01 4.19
N ALA A 69 -10.05 -12.11 5.19
CA ALA A 69 -10.09 -10.67 4.98
C ALA A 69 -8.82 -10.14 4.28
N CYS A 70 -7.65 -10.64 4.67
CA CYS A 70 -6.39 -10.27 4.02
C CYS A 70 -6.28 -10.83 2.58
N LEU A 71 -6.77 -12.06 2.33
CA LEU A 71 -6.73 -12.68 1.01
C LEU A 71 -7.66 -11.98 0.01
N GLU A 72 -8.83 -11.53 0.48
CA GLU A 72 -9.80 -10.79 -0.32
C GLU A 72 -9.23 -9.47 -0.85
N MET A 73 -8.44 -8.76 -0.04
CA MET A 73 -7.86 -7.46 -0.41
C MET A 73 -6.78 -7.55 -1.48
N ARG A 74 -6.13 -8.71 -1.65
CA ARG A 74 -4.99 -8.86 -2.58
C ARG A 74 -5.34 -8.44 -4.01
N GLY A 75 -6.51 -8.85 -4.50
CA GLY A 75 -6.95 -8.47 -5.85
C GLY A 75 -7.19 -6.97 -5.96
N ALA A 76 -7.92 -6.40 -4.99
CA ALA A 76 -8.29 -4.99 -4.98
C ALA A 76 -7.06 -4.07 -4.99
N VAL A 77 -6.07 -4.32 -4.12
CA VAL A 77 -4.86 -3.50 -4.00
C VAL A 77 -4.00 -3.58 -5.28
N VAL A 78 -3.91 -4.76 -5.91
CA VAL A 78 -3.22 -4.92 -7.19
C VAL A 78 -3.89 -4.09 -8.28
N TYR A 79 -5.21 -4.20 -8.44
CA TYR A 79 -5.94 -3.42 -9.46
C TYR A 79 -5.84 -1.91 -9.23
N ALA A 80 -5.97 -1.46 -7.98
CA ALA A 80 -5.80 -0.05 -7.61
C ALA A 80 -4.41 0.47 -7.95
N THR A 81 -3.36 -0.29 -7.63
CA THR A 81 -1.97 0.05 -7.97
C THR A 81 -1.78 0.19 -9.48
N PHE A 82 -2.30 -0.76 -10.27
CA PHE A 82 -2.20 -0.68 -11.73
C PHE A 82 -2.96 0.52 -12.31
N ALA A 83 -4.14 0.84 -11.78
CA ALA A 83 -4.89 2.03 -12.18
C ALA A 83 -4.08 3.31 -11.93
N VAL A 84 -3.43 3.41 -10.77
CA VAL A 84 -2.53 4.52 -10.42
C VAL A 84 -1.34 4.63 -11.39
N ILE A 85 -0.71 3.51 -11.72
CA ILE A 85 0.40 3.49 -12.70
C ILE A 85 -0.10 3.94 -14.08
N LEU A 86 -1.29 3.49 -14.49
CA LEU A 86 -1.89 3.87 -15.78
C LEU A 86 -2.09 5.39 -15.90
N VAL A 87 -2.50 6.03 -14.80
CA VAL A 87 -2.66 7.49 -14.72
C VAL A 87 -1.30 8.22 -14.75
N ALA A 88 -0.23 7.59 -14.27
CA ALA A 88 1.11 8.16 -14.29
C ALA A 88 1.83 8.00 -15.65
N LEU A 89 1.44 7.03 -16.48
CA LEU A 89 2.07 6.76 -17.78
C LEU A 89 2.10 7.97 -18.73
N PRO A 90 1.02 8.75 -18.91
CA PRO A 90 1.05 9.95 -19.76
C PRO A 90 2.10 10.98 -19.33
N VAL A 91 2.36 11.09 -18.03
CA VAL A 91 3.36 12.03 -17.49
C VAL A 91 4.77 11.61 -17.91
N LEU A 92 5.04 10.31 -17.94
CA LEU A 92 6.33 9.76 -18.41
C LEU A 92 6.52 9.93 -19.92
N ALA A 93 5.44 10.04 -20.69
CA ALA A 93 5.46 10.22 -22.14
C ALA A 93 5.61 11.69 -22.58
N LEU A 94 5.66 12.65 -21.66
CA LEU A 94 5.76 14.07 -21.99
C LEU A 94 7.10 14.41 -22.67
N PRO A 95 7.09 15.07 -23.84
CA PRO A 95 8.32 15.49 -24.50
C PRO A 95 8.90 16.81 -23.93
N GLY A 96 10.16 17.08 -24.27
CA GLY A 96 10.78 18.39 -24.04
C GLY A 96 11.03 18.73 -22.57
N LEU A 97 10.82 20.00 -22.21
CA LEU A 97 11.07 20.52 -20.87
C LEU A 97 10.15 19.91 -19.82
N ALA A 98 8.87 19.69 -20.17
CA ALA A 98 7.89 19.11 -19.27
C ALA A 98 8.29 17.70 -18.82
N GLY A 99 8.73 16.85 -19.76
CA GLY A 99 9.21 15.49 -19.44
C GLY A 99 10.44 15.49 -18.53
N ARG A 100 11.37 16.43 -18.71
CA ARG A 100 12.57 16.54 -17.84
C ARG A 100 12.23 17.00 -16.42
N LEU A 101 11.19 17.81 -16.26
CA LEU A 101 10.75 18.31 -14.96
C LEU A 101 9.87 17.28 -14.22
N PHE A 102 8.88 16.70 -14.90
CA PHE A 102 7.90 15.80 -14.30
C PHE A 102 8.27 14.33 -14.36
N GLY A 103 9.18 13.93 -15.24
CA GLY A 103 9.65 12.54 -15.36
C GLY A 103 10.19 11.99 -14.03
N PRO A 104 11.14 12.66 -13.35
CA PRO A 104 11.64 12.22 -12.05
C PRO A 104 10.54 12.12 -10.98
N LEU A 105 9.58 13.03 -11.01
CA LEU A 105 8.43 13.03 -10.10
C LEU A 105 7.54 11.80 -10.34
N ALA A 106 7.20 11.50 -11.59
CA ALA A 106 6.36 10.37 -11.95
C ALA A 106 7.06 9.02 -11.70
N VAL A 107 8.35 8.90 -11.98
CA VAL A 107 9.14 7.70 -11.65
C VAL A 107 9.17 7.47 -10.15
N ALA A 108 9.44 8.52 -9.36
CA ALA A 108 9.45 8.42 -7.90
C ALA A 108 8.11 7.96 -7.35
N TYR A 109 7.01 8.53 -7.87
CA TYR A 109 5.65 8.16 -7.49
C TYR A 109 5.34 6.69 -7.82
N VAL A 110 5.59 6.24 -9.06
CA VAL A 110 5.32 4.85 -9.48
C VAL A 110 6.13 3.85 -8.68
N LEU A 111 7.43 4.11 -8.47
CA LEU A 111 8.28 3.22 -7.67
C LEU A 111 7.82 3.12 -6.22
N ALA A 112 7.40 4.24 -5.62
CA ALA A 112 6.88 4.27 -4.25
C ALA A 112 5.60 3.44 -4.10
N VAL A 113 4.64 3.58 -5.03
CA VAL A 113 3.39 2.81 -5.01
C VAL A 113 3.66 1.32 -5.25
N LEU A 114 4.56 0.97 -6.18
CA LEU A 114 4.97 -0.43 -6.39
C LEU A 114 5.63 -1.04 -5.15
N ALA A 115 6.49 -0.29 -4.47
CA ALA A 115 7.09 -0.72 -3.21
C ALA A 115 6.02 -0.94 -2.13
N SER A 116 5.03 -0.05 -2.06
CA SER A 116 3.88 -0.21 -1.15
C SER A 116 3.07 -1.47 -1.45
N LEU A 117 2.80 -1.77 -2.72
CA LEU A 117 2.11 -2.99 -3.12
C LEU A 117 2.84 -4.24 -2.60
N LEU A 118 4.17 -4.28 -2.71
CA LEU A 118 4.95 -5.40 -2.16
C LEU A 118 4.78 -5.53 -0.65
N VAL A 119 4.82 -4.41 0.08
CA VAL A 119 4.62 -4.39 1.53
C VAL A 119 3.19 -4.81 1.89
N ALA A 120 2.19 -4.35 1.14
CA ALA A 120 0.78 -4.69 1.34
C ALA A 120 0.51 -6.19 1.11
N LEU A 121 1.12 -6.80 0.10
CA LEU A 121 0.89 -8.22 -0.21
C LEU A 121 1.67 -9.18 0.72
N THR A 122 2.78 -8.72 1.30
CA THR A 122 3.68 -9.58 2.10
C THR A 122 3.63 -9.25 3.59
N VAL A 123 3.93 -8.01 3.98
CA VAL A 123 4.13 -7.64 5.36
C VAL A 123 2.81 -7.33 6.07
N THR A 124 1.87 -6.66 5.42
CA THR A 124 0.56 -6.36 6.00
C THR A 124 -0.18 -7.63 6.46
N PRO A 125 -0.35 -8.69 5.65
CA PRO A 125 -1.00 -9.91 6.10
C PRO A 125 -0.22 -10.64 7.19
N ALA A 126 1.12 -10.65 7.11
CA ALA A 126 1.97 -11.26 8.14
C ALA A 126 1.79 -10.56 9.51
N LEU A 127 1.79 -9.23 9.53
CA LEU A 127 1.57 -8.44 10.74
C LEU A 127 0.13 -8.56 11.26
N SER A 128 -0.86 -8.52 10.37
CA SER A 128 -2.27 -8.69 10.74
C SER A 128 -2.51 -10.05 11.38
N MET A 129 -1.94 -11.13 10.85
CA MET A 129 -2.01 -12.45 11.50
C MET A 129 -1.29 -12.46 12.84
N LEU A 130 -0.08 -11.91 12.94
CA LEU A 130 0.69 -11.93 14.18
C LEU A 130 0.04 -11.14 15.33
N LEU A 131 -0.58 -10.00 15.01
CA LEU A 131 -1.15 -9.08 15.98
C LEU A 131 -2.63 -9.38 16.29
N LEU A 132 -3.43 -9.73 15.27
CA LEU A 132 -4.89 -9.87 15.41
C LEU A 132 -5.35 -11.33 15.53
N ALA A 133 -4.53 -12.32 15.19
CA ALA A 133 -4.88 -13.73 15.40
C ALA A 133 -4.56 -14.24 16.83
N ARG A 134 -4.02 -13.39 17.72
CA ARG A 134 -3.74 -13.78 19.11
C ARG A 134 -5.01 -13.73 19.98
N PRO A 135 -5.29 -14.74 20.83
CA PRO A 135 -6.54 -14.85 21.60
C PRO A 135 -6.74 -13.81 22.73
N GLY A 136 -5.91 -12.76 22.81
CA GLY A 136 -5.86 -11.84 23.96
C GLY A 136 -6.39 -10.43 23.69
N MET A 137 -6.61 -10.02 22.44
CA MET A 137 -7.20 -8.73 22.13
C MET A 137 -8.72 -8.83 22.18
N LYS A 138 -9.29 -8.49 23.33
CA LYS A 138 -10.73 -8.23 23.46
C LYS A 138 -11.07 -7.06 22.54
N ALA A 139 -11.86 -7.35 21.50
CA ALA A 139 -12.54 -6.36 20.68
C ALA A 139 -13.61 -5.62 21.50
#